data_AF-A0A940PHZ1-F1
#
_entry.id   AF-A0A940PHZ1-F1
#
_cell.length_a   1.000
_cell.length_b   1.000
_cell.length_c   1.000
_cell.angle_alpha   90.00
_cell.angle_beta   90.00
_cell.angle_gamma   90.00
#
_symmetry.space_group_name_H-M   'P 1'
#
loop_
_entity.id
_entity.type
_entity.pdbx_description
1 polymer ?
#
loop_
_entity_poly.entity_id
_entity_poly.type
_entity_poly.pdbx_seq_one_letter_code
_entity_poly.pdbx_strand_id
1 'polypeptide(L)'
;MDVVEGLFDGKSLILNDGSLVPLKDIRRARIELHPYLLFPVKLEQADGSYEEDEAAILYPHTVDRELDKGALVYGEKRPTRILHYVPYEGNMIVRKPDLRHPHTVKMLGYRELIIERLDGSEVRVDFDGNCYHVPQGVTTLLNGQEEVRLKEFFDRPSELANIIKKAGIEVYSK
;
A
#
# COMPACT_ATOMS: atom_id res chain seq x y z
N MET A 1 -12.77 9.25 -23.23
CA MET A 1 -12.55 8.47 -22.00
C MET A 1 -13.47 9.01 -20.94
N ASP A 2 -14.09 8.13 -20.16
CA ASP A 2 -15.01 8.53 -19.10
C ASP A 2 -14.23 9.05 -17.89
N VAL A 3 -14.86 9.93 -17.12
CA VAL A 3 -14.35 10.43 -15.84
C VAL A 3 -14.21 9.26 -14.86
N VAL A 4 -13.10 9.22 -14.14
CA VAL A 4 -12.88 8.26 -13.05
C VAL A 4 -12.76 9.05 -11.76
N GLU A 5 -13.75 8.90 -10.88
CA GLU A 5 -13.81 9.67 -9.64
C GLU A 5 -12.51 9.55 -8.83
N GLY A 6 -11.97 10.69 -8.40
CA GLY A 6 -10.74 10.75 -7.61
C GLY A 6 -9.43 10.40 -8.35
N LEU A 7 -9.50 10.11 -9.66
CA LEU A 7 -8.33 9.69 -10.46
C LEU A 7 -8.19 10.40 -11.79
N PHE A 8 -9.29 10.78 -12.45
CA PHE A 8 -9.25 11.36 -13.79
C PHE A 8 -10.47 12.24 -14.07
N ASP A 9 -10.24 13.51 -14.42
CA ASP A 9 -11.30 14.50 -14.68
C ASP A 9 -11.76 14.55 -16.15
N GLY A 10 -11.23 13.67 -17.01
CA GLY A 10 -11.45 13.70 -18.47
C GLY A 10 -10.28 14.29 -19.27
N LYS A 11 -9.36 15.01 -18.62
CA LYS A 11 -8.17 15.64 -19.25
C LYS A 11 -6.88 15.46 -18.45
N SER A 12 -6.97 15.34 -17.14
CA SER A 12 -5.85 15.31 -16.20
C SER A 12 -5.99 14.16 -15.23
N LEU A 13 -4.86 13.52 -14.92
CA LEU A 13 -4.76 12.60 -13.79
C LEU A 13 -4.83 13.40 -12.49
N ILE A 14 -5.51 12.85 -11.49
CA ILE A 14 -5.63 13.41 -10.14
C ILE A 14 -4.76 12.56 -9.21
N LEU A 15 -3.74 13.16 -8.61
CA LEU A 15 -2.85 12.47 -7.67
C LEU A 15 -3.43 12.43 -6.25
N ASN A 16 -2.78 11.68 -5.36
CA ASN A 16 -3.23 11.49 -3.98
C ASN A 16 -3.25 12.78 -3.15
N ASP A 17 -2.38 13.74 -3.46
CA ASP A 17 -2.31 15.07 -2.86
C ASP A 17 -3.28 16.08 -3.51
N GLY A 18 -4.06 15.66 -4.50
CA GLY A 18 -4.99 16.49 -5.26
C GLY A 18 -4.34 17.28 -6.40
N SER A 19 -3.03 17.13 -6.63
CA SER A 19 -2.37 17.74 -7.78
C SER A 19 -2.86 17.12 -9.10
N LEU A 20 -2.81 17.93 -10.16
CA LEU A 20 -3.29 17.56 -11.48
C LEU A 20 -2.12 17.38 -12.45
N VAL A 21 -2.14 16.29 -13.21
CA VAL A 21 -1.18 16.02 -14.29
C VAL A 21 -1.94 15.91 -15.62
N PRO A 22 -1.93 16.95 -16.48
CA PRO A 22 -2.61 16.89 -17.77
C PRO A 22 -2.04 15.80 -18.66
N LEU A 23 -2.91 15.00 -19.30
CA LEU A 23 -2.46 13.89 -20.16
C LEU A 23 -1.55 14.37 -21.30
N LYS A 24 -1.82 15.56 -21.85
CA LYS A 24 -1.02 16.18 -22.92
C LYS A 24 0.42 16.48 -22.52
N ASP A 25 0.72 16.56 -21.22
CA ASP A 25 2.04 16.90 -20.69
C ASP A 25 2.83 15.62 -20.35
N ILE A 26 2.23 14.44 -20.49
CA ILE A 26 2.87 13.15 -20.21
C ILE A 26 3.54 12.63 -21.48
N ARG A 27 4.84 12.32 -21.39
CA ARG A 27 5.60 11.68 -22.46
C ARG A 27 5.39 10.18 -22.47
N ARG A 28 5.57 9.54 -21.31
CA ARG A 28 5.44 8.10 -21.07
C ARG A 28 5.35 7.85 -19.56
N ALA A 29 4.98 6.65 -19.17
CA ALA A 29 5.05 6.23 -17.77
C ALA A 29 5.73 4.87 -17.61
N ARG A 30 6.34 4.64 -16.45
CA ARG A 30 6.98 3.37 -16.08
C ARG A 30 6.42 2.85 -14.77
N ILE A 31 6.19 1.55 -14.70
CA ILE A 31 5.83 0.86 -13.46
C ILE A 31 7.08 0.21 -12.89
N GLU A 32 7.38 0.52 -11.64
CA GLU A 32 8.39 -0.17 -10.83
C GLU A 32 7.73 -0.99 -9.73
N LEU A 33 8.27 -2.18 -9.45
CA LEU A 33 7.78 -3.03 -8.37
C LEU A 33 8.68 -2.84 -7.16
N HIS A 34 8.09 -2.36 -6.06
CA HIS A 34 8.79 -2.14 -4.80
C HIS A 34 8.28 -3.08 -3.72
N PRO A 35 9.15 -3.57 -2.84
CA PRO A 35 8.75 -4.50 -1.80
C PRO A 35 8.04 -3.81 -0.62
N TYR A 36 7.02 -4.46 -0.09
CA TYR A 36 6.40 -4.13 1.20
C TYR A 36 6.17 -5.40 2.02
N LEU A 37 6.00 -5.19 3.32
CA LEU A 37 5.65 -6.21 4.29
C LEU A 37 4.19 -6.03 4.70
N LEU A 38 3.44 -7.12 4.63
CA LEU A 38 2.06 -7.23 5.07
C LEU A 38 2.04 -7.93 6.44
N PHE A 39 1.74 -7.16 7.48
CA PHE A 39 1.65 -7.63 8.86
C PHE A 39 0.20 -7.98 9.19
N PRO A 40 -0.13 -9.25 9.46
CA PRO A 40 -1.48 -9.63 9.84
C PRO A 40 -1.86 -8.98 11.18
N VAL A 41 -3.12 -8.55 11.28
CA VAL A 41 -3.71 -8.03 12.50
C VAL A 41 -4.48 -9.16 13.19
N LYS A 42 -4.38 -9.22 14.51
CA LYS A 42 -5.17 -10.16 15.33
C LYS A 42 -6.19 -9.43 16.19
N LEU A 43 -7.27 -10.11 16.55
CA LEU A 43 -8.25 -9.59 17.51
C LEU A 43 -8.01 -10.24 18.87
N GLU A 44 -7.82 -9.43 19.91
CA GLU A 44 -7.71 -9.90 21.29
C GLU A 44 -9.10 -10.19 21.85
N GLN A 45 -9.26 -11.40 22.41
CA GLN A 45 -10.49 -11.85 23.02
C GLN A 45 -10.51 -11.53 24.53
N ALA A 46 -11.67 -11.65 25.17
CA ALA A 46 -11.85 -11.36 26.60
C ALA A 46 -10.95 -12.22 27.51
N ASP A 47 -10.57 -13.42 27.07
CA ASP A 47 -9.67 -14.34 27.79
C ASP A 47 -8.18 -14.07 27.52
N GLY A 48 -7.85 -13.06 26.70
CA GLY A 48 -6.50 -12.70 26.29
C GLY A 48 -5.94 -13.55 25.15
N SER A 49 -6.74 -14.43 24.54
CA SER A 49 -6.37 -15.14 23.31
C SER A 49 -6.44 -14.22 22.09
N TYR A 50 -5.84 -14.66 20.98
CA TYR A 50 -5.79 -13.91 19.73
C TYR A 50 -6.41 -14.71 18.58
N GLU A 51 -7.34 -14.09 17.86
CA GLU A 51 -7.92 -14.64 16.63
C GLU A 51 -7.36 -13.93 15.39
N GLU A 52 -7.34 -14.63 14.25
CA GLU A 52 -6.92 -14.04 12.98
C GLU A 52 -8.04 -13.16 12.39
N ASP A 53 -7.67 -12.01 11.85
CA ASP A 53 -8.53 -11.11 11.09
C ASP A 53 -8.06 -11.03 9.63
N GLU A 54 -8.91 -10.54 8.72
CA GLU A 54 -8.50 -10.27 7.34
C GLU A 54 -7.64 -9.00 7.21
N ALA A 55 -7.66 -8.14 8.22
CA ALA A 55 -6.87 -6.94 8.26
C ALA A 55 -5.38 -7.22 8.31
N ALA A 56 -4.64 -6.38 7.58
CA ALA A 56 -3.20 -6.39 7.61
C ALA A 56 -2.63 -5.00 7.33
N ILE A 57 -1.53 -4.67 8.01
CA ILE A 57 -0.85 -3.38 7.88
C ILE A 57 0.29 -3.48 6.88
N LEU A 58 0.39 -2.48 6.00
CA LEU A 58 1.44 -2.37 5.01
C LEU A 58 2.59 -1.51 5.55
N TYR A 59 3.81 -2.03 5.45
CA TYR A 59 5.04 -1.28 5.72
C TYR A 59 6.01 -1.39 4.54
N PRO A 60 6.67 -0.30 4.13
CA PRO A 60 7.76 -0.37 3.16
C PRO A 60 8.83 -1.35 3.63
N HIS A 61 9.34 -2.18 2.72
CA HIS A 61 10.49 -3.04 3.04
C HIS A 61 11.78 -2.23 2.90
N THR A 62 12.50 -2.06 4.01
CA THR A 62 13.64 -1.14 4.11
C THR A 62 15.02 -1.81 4.01
N VAL A 63 15.09 -3.08 3.62
CA VAL A 63 16.37 -3.84 3.63
C VAL A 63 16.99 -3.88 2.22
N ASP A 64 18.30 -3.65 2.14
CA ASP A 64 19.13 -3.60 0.91
C ASP A 64 19.29 -4.93 0.15
N ARG A 65 18.43 -5.91 0.39
CA ARG A 65 18.48 -7.18 -0.34
C ARG A 65 17.64 -7.06 -1.60
N GLU A 66 18.25 -7.27 -2.76
CA GLU A 66 17.49 -7.47 -4.00
C GLU A 66 16.56 -8.68 -3.83
N LEU A 67 15.26 -8.44 -4.04
CA LEU A 67 14.22 -9.44 -3.91
C LEU A 67 13.85 -9.96 -5.30
N ASP A 68 13.69 -11.27 -5.41
CA ASP A 68 13.23 -11.90 -6.64
C ASP A 68 11.79 -11.46 -6.97
N LYS A 69 11.53 -11.12 -8.25
CA LYS A 69 10.20 -10.70 -8.71
C LYS A 69 9.15 -11.80 -8.47
N GLY A 70 9.53 -13.07 -8.59
CA GLY A 70 8.66 -14.20 -8.25
C GLY A 70 8.24 -14.17 -6.79
N ALA A 71 9.20 -14.01 -5.87
CA ALA A 71 8.93 -13.92 -4.43
C ALA A 71 7.97 -12.78 -4.05
N LEU A 72 8.09 -11.61 -4.72
CA LEU A 72 7.20 -10.46 -4.51
C LEU A 72 5.77 -10.71 -5.00
N VAL A 73 5.59 -11.53 -6.02
CA VAL A 73 4.26 -11.86 -6.57
C VAL A 73 3.58 -12.97 -5.75
N TYR A 74 4.33 -13.99 -5.34
CA TYR A 74 3.76 -15.15 -4.62
C TYR A 74 3.66 -14.96 -3.10
N GLY A 75 4.25 -13.91 -2.55
CA GLY A 75 4.10 -13.57 -1.14
C GLY A 75 5.00 -14.38 -0.21
N GLU A 76 6.32 -14.19 -0.31
CA GLU A 76 7.28 -14.87 0.57
C GLU A 76 6.94 -14.64 2.05
N LYS A 77 6.85 -15.74 2.82
CA LYS A 77 6.59 -15.69 4.26
C LYS A 77 7.90 -15.48 5.03
N ARG A 78 7.92 -14.49 5.93
CA ARG A 78 9.06 -14.21 6.80
C ARG A 78 8.66 -14.22 8.27
N PRO A 79 9.51 -14.73 9.17
CA PRO A 79 9.26 -14.65 10.60
C PRO A 79 9.43 -13.20 11.09
N THR A 80 8.63 -12.80 12.07
CA THR A 80 8.77 -11.54 12.79
C THR A 80 8.53 -11.73 14.29
N ARG A 81 9.01 -10.79 15.10
CA ARG A 81 8.74 -10.70 16.54
C ARG A 81 7.82 -9.53 16.86
N ILE A 82 7.12 -9.01 15.86
CA ILE A 82 6.18 -7.90 16.00
C ILE A 82 4.77 -8.46 15.83
N LEU A 83 3.91 -8.13 16.78
CA LEU A 83 2.48 -8.42 16.75
C LEU A 83 1.71 -7.11 16.53
N HIS A 84 0.77 -7.16 15.59
CA HIS A 84 -0.28 -6.16 15.43
C HIS A 84 -1.59 -6.76 15.90
N TYR A 85 -2.28 -6.08 16.81
CA TYR A 85 -3.55 -6.58 17.31
C TYR A 85 -4.49 -5.45 17.70
N VAL A 86 -5.79 -5.72 17.65
CA VAL A 86 -6.84 -4.86 18.23
C VAL A 86 -7.10 -5.38 19.64
N PRO A 87 -6.92 -4.57 20.70
CA PRO A 87 -7.28 -4.96 22.06
C PRO A 87 -8.76 -5.31 22.18
N TYR A 88 -9.14 -6.14 23.15
CA TYR A 88 -10.55 -6.44 23.40
C TYR A 88 -11.34 -5.15 23.68
N GLU A 89 -12.45 -4.94 22.96
CA GLU A 89 -13.26 -3.70 22.96
C GLU A 89 -12.48 -2.42 22.53
N GLY A 90 -11.29 -2.59 21.96
CA GLY A 90 -10.47 -1.50 21.45
C GLY A 90 -10.90 -1.02 20.06
N ASN A 91 -10.50 0.20 19.72
CA ASN A 91 -10.77 0.84 18.43
C ASN A 91 -9.49 1.21 17.66
N MET A 92 -8.36 0.65 18.09
CA MET A 92 -7.04 0.92 17.52
C MET A 92 -6.22 -0.36 17.39
N ILE A 93 -5.36 -0.40 16.39
CA ILE A 93 -4.38 -1.46 16.21
C ILE A 93 -3.13 -1.08 17.00
N VAL A 94 -2.73 -1.93 17.94
CA VAL A 94 -1.51 -1.78 18.73
C VAL A 94 -0.40 -2.63 18.12
N ARG A 95 0.76 -2.01 17.89
CA ARG A 95 1.98 -2.70 17.51
C ARG A 95 2.85 -2.95 18.74
N LYS A 96 3.16 -4.21 19.06
CA LYS A 96 4.07 -4.56 20.18
C LYS A 96 5.06 -5.66 19.81
N PRO A 97 6.26 -5.69 20.43
CA PRO A 97 7.14 -6.85 20.36
C PRO A 97 6.53 -8.05 21.11
N ASP A 98 6.61 -9.24 20.51
CA ASP A 98 6.29 -10.52 21.15
C ASP A 98 7.53 -11.42 21.10
N LEU A 99 8.22 -11.50 22.24
CA LEU A 99 9.44 -12.28 22.39
C LEU A 99 9.16 -13.77 22.58
N ARG A 100 7.93 -14.14 22.95
CA ARG A 100 7.56 -15.52 23.28
C ARG A 100 7.17 -16.28 22.01
N HIS A 101 6.33 -15.68 21.18
CA HIS A 101 5.81 -16.35 19.98
C HIS A 101 6.32 -15.67 18.71
N PRO A 102 6.94 -16.40 17.77
CA PRO A 102 7.24 -15.87 16.46
C PRO A 102 5.96 -15.74 15.63
N HIS A 103 5.82 -14.63 14.93
CA HIS A 103 4.72 -14.36 13.99
C HIS A 103 5.23 -14.49 12.55
N THR A 104 4.31 -14.53 11.59
CA THR A 104 4.65 -14.59 10.16
C THR A 104 4.09 -13.38 9.44
N VAL A 105 4.92 -12.74 8.62
CA VAL A 105 4.50 -11.66 7.70
C VAL A 105 4.66 -12.14 6.27
N LYS A 106 3.88 -11.54 5.36
CA LYS A 106 4.05 -11.76 3.92
C LYS A 106 4.84 -10.60 3.33
N MET A 107 5.80 -10.90 2.48
CA MET A 107 6.51 -9.92 1.68
C MET A 107 5.91 -9.92 0.28
N LEU A 108 5.45 -8.76 -0.17
CA LEU A 108 4.75 -8.58 -1.44
C LEU A 108 5.32 -7.39 -2.21
N GLY A 109 5.05 -7.30 -3.50
CA GLY A 109 5.39 -6.15 -4.32
C GLY A 109 4.21 -5.18 -4.46
N TYR A 110 4.42 -3.89 -4.22
CA TYR A 110 3.52 -2.82 -4.63
C TYR A 110 4.05 -2.16 -5.89
N ARG A 111 3.15 -1.60 -6.68
CA ARG A 111 3.51 -0.87 -7.90
C ARG A 111 3.71 0.59 -7.54
N GLU A 112 4.81 1.17 -7.99
CA GLU A 112 5.01 2.60 -8.08
C GLU A 112 4.89 2.97 -9.56
N LEU A 113 4.13 4.02 -9.87
CA LEU A 113 4.03 4.57 -11.21
C LEU A 113 4.86 5.84 -11.28
N ILE A 114 5.83 5.87 -12.19
CA ILE A 114 6.61 7.07 -12.49
C ILE A 114 6.14 7.66 -13.81
N ILE A 115 5.61 8.87 -13.75
CA ILE A 115 5.13 9.64 -14.89
C ILE A 115 6.26 10.55 -15.37
N GLU A 116 6.78 10.32 -16.57
CA GLU A 116 7.74 11.20 -17.23
C GLU A 116 6.98 12.26 -18.05
N ARG A 117 7.18 13.53 -17.72
CA ARG A 117 6.58 14.65 -18.42
C ARG A 117 7.40 15.06 -19.64
N LEU A 118 6.77 15.80 -20.56
CA LEU A 118 7.43 16.30 -21.77
C LEU A 118 8.61 17.26 -21.48
N ASP A 119 8.60 17.92 -20.33
CA ASP A 119 9.70 18.78 -19.85
C ASP A 119 10.86 17.99 -19.22
N GLY A 120 10.76 16.67 -19.14
CA GLY A 120 11.76 15.77 -18.56
C GLY A 120 11.64 15.58 -17.04
N SER A 121 10.69 16.23 -16.37
CA SER A 121 10.44 15.99 -14.95
C SER A 121 9.72 14.66 -14.72
N GLU A 122 10.00 14.03 -13.58
CA GLU A 122 9.34 12.80 -13.14
C GLU A 122 8.41 13.08 -11.95
N VAL A 123 7.23 12.48 -11.99
CA VAL A 123 6.30 12.45 -10.85
C VAL A 123 6.12 11.02 -10.39
N ARG A 124 6.37 10.78 -9.10
CA ARG A 124 6.18 9.47 -8.48
C ARG A 124 4.77 9.35 -7.93
N VAL A 125 4.13 8.22 -8.20
CA VAL A 125 2.80 7.91 -7.69
C VAL A 125 2.86 6.55 -7.00
N ASP A 126 2.60 6.58 -5.70
CA ASP A 126 2.47 5.40 -4.85
C ASP A 126 1.01 4.95 -4.72
N PHE A 127 0.83 3.78 -4.11
CA PHE A 127 -0.49 3.33 -3.67
C PHE A 127 -1.05 4.23 -2.57
N ASP A 128 -2.36 4.17 -2.40
CA ASP A 128 -3.05 4.82 -1.31
C ASP A 128 -3.26 3.84 -0.15
N GLY A 129 -3.30 4.39 1.07
CA GLY A 129 -3.65 3.62 2.26
C GLY A 129 -2.50 2.86 2.88
N ASN A 130 -2.73 2.34 4.08
CA ASN A 130 -1.74 1.65 4.91
C ASN A 130 -2.27 0.34 5.48
N CYS A 131 -3.48 -0.06 5.10
CA CYS A 131 -4.17 -1.21 5.63
C CYS A 131 -4.91 -1.94 4.51
N TYR A 132 -4.74 -3.25 4.38
CA TYR A 132 -5.39 -4.01 3.31
C TYR A 132 -6.92 -4.05 3.48
N HIS A 133 -7.38 -4.25 4.72
CA HIS A 133 -8.77 -4.13 5.14
C HIS A 133 -8.77 -3.47 6.51
N VAL A 134 -9.56 -2.42 6.71
CA VAL A 134 -9.70 -1.79 8.04
C VAL A 134 -10.71 -2.58 8.88
N PRO A 135 -10.34 -3.10 10.07
CA PRO A 135 -11.29 -3.81 10.92
C PRO A 135 -12.48 -2.92 11.32
N GLN A 136 -13.65 -3.52 11.51
CA GLN A 136 -14.84 -2.77 11.89
C GLN A 136 -14.65 -2.01 13.21
N GLY A 137 -15.00 -0.72 13.23
CA GLY A 137 -14.89 0.13 14.41
C GLY A 137 -13.47 0.59 14.76
N VAL A 138 -12.47 0.15 13.99
CA VAL A 138 -11.06 0.51 14.19
C VAL A 138 -10.68 1.64 13.25
N THR A 139 -10.00 2.66 13.78
CA THR A 139 -9.73 3.90 13.00
C THR A 139 -8.26 4.29 12.92
N THR A 140 -7.45 3.79 13.85
CA THR A 140 -6.04 4.19 13.99
C THR A 140 -5.13 3.00 14.25
N LEU A 141 -3.87 3.18 13.85
CA LEU A 141 -2.74 2.34 14.20
C LEU A 141 -1.85 3.12 15.16
N LEU A 142 -1.59 2.55 16.33
CA LEU A 142 -0.59 3.03 17.26
C LEU A 142 0.76 2.39 16.92
N ASN A 143 1.65 3.18 16.33
CA ASN A 143 3.02 2.78 15.99
C ASN A 143 4.02 3.44 16.95
N GLY A 144 4.29 2.77 18.07
CA GLY A 144 5.11 3.36 19.13
C GLY A 144 4.34 4.47 19.85
N GLN A 145 4.72 5.73 19.61
CA GLN A 145 4.04 6.91 20.18
C GLN A 145 3.20 7.67 19.15
N GLU A 146 3.21 7.25 17.88
CA GLU A 146 2.51 7.92 16.79
C GLU A 146 1.18 7.23 16.49
N GLU A 147 0.11 8.02 16.40
CA GLU A 147 -1.19 7.57 15.91
C GLU A 147 -1.31 7.86 14.41
N VAL A 148 -1.43 6.80 13.62
CA VAL A 148 -1.60 6.88 12.17
C VAL A 148 -3.02 6.48 11.83
N ARG A 149 -3.76 7.34 11.12
CA ARG A 149 -5.10 7.01 10.64
C ARG A 149 -5.03 5.83 9.67
N LEU A 150 -5.94 4.86 9.85
CA LEU A 150 -6.08 3.76 8.93
C LEU A 150 -6.82 4.21 7.68
N LYS A 151 -6.29 3.83 6.52
CA LYS A 151 -6.91 4.01 5.22
C LYS A 151 -6.72 2.73 4.42
N GLU A 152 -7.80 2.25 3.81
CA GLU A 152 -7.76 1.05 2.98
C GLU A 152 -6.81 1.21 1.80
N PHE A 153 -6.14 0.11 1.49
CA PHE A 153 -5.23 0.00 0.38
C PHE A 153 -5.98 0.22 -0.93
N PHE A 154 -5.45 1.10 -1.77
CA PHE A 154 -5.94 1.30 -3.11
C PHE A 154 -4.77 1.42 -4.10
N ASP A 155 -4.74 0.53 -5.09
CA ASP A 155 -3.69 0.45 -6.12
C ASP A 155 -3.86 1.56 -7.18
N ARG A 156 -3.80 2.82 -6.72
CA ARG A 156 -3.82 4.03 -7.55
C ARG A 156 -2.85 3.94 -8.73
N PRO A 157 -1.61 3.45 -8.58
CA PRO A 157 -0.66 3.31 -9.70
C PRO A 157 -1.20 2.46 -10.85
N SER A 158 -1.84 1.32 -10.56
CA SER A 158 -2.45 0.48 -11.61
C SER A 158 -3.61 1.18 -12.32
N GLU A 159 -4.47 1.86 -11.57
CA GLU A 159 -5.63 2.57 -12.15
C GLU A 159 -5.19 3.73 -13.04
N LEU A 160 -4.24 4.55 -12.59
CA LEU A 160 -3.68 5.63 -13.40
C LEU A 160 -2.94 5.09 -14.63
N ALA A 161 -2.17 4.00 -14.49
CA ALA A 161 -1.53 3.36 -15.64
C ALA A 161 -2.55 2.92 -16.71
N ASN A 162 -3.70 2.40 -16.30
CA ASN A 162 -4.79 2.03 -17.22
C ASN A 162 -5.37 3.25 -17.94
N ILE A 163 -5.54 4.38 -17.25
CA ILE A 163 -5.99 5.65 -17.83
C ILE A 163 -4.97 6.15 -18.87
N ILE A 164 -3.69 6.16 -18.53
CA ILE A 164 -2.59 6.57 -19.43
C ILE A 164 -2.54 5.71 -20.70
N LYS A 165 -2.63 4.38 -20.56
CA LYS A 165 -2.68 3.45 -21.70
C LYS A 165 -3.88 3.73 -22.62
N LYS A 166 -5.07 3.96 -22.06
CA LYS A 166 -6.28 4.30 -22.84
C LYS A 166 -6.14 5.63 -23.61
N ALA A 167 -5.32 6.55 -23.11
CA ALA A 167 -4.99 7.80 -23.79
C ALA A 167 -3.96 7.64 -24.93
N GLY A 168 -3.46 6.42 -25.18
CA GLY A 168 -2.46 6.14 -26.22
C GLY A 168 -1.03 6.49 -25.83
N ILE A 169 -0.77 6.74 -24.54
CA ILE A 169 0.55 7.05 -24.01
C ILE A 169 1.25 5.74 -23.60
N GLU A 170 2.54 5.63 -23.91
CA GLU A 170 3.33 4.44 -23.59
C GLU A 170 3.41 4.22 -22.07
N VAL A 171 3.15 2.98 -21.65
CA VAL A 171 3.38 2.51 -20.28
C VAL A 171 4.16 1.20 -20.32
N TYR A 172 5.36 1.20 -19.73
CA TYR A 172 6.22 0.02 -19.66
C TYR A 172 6.54 -0.36 -18.21
N SER A 173 7.07 -1.56 -18.00
CA SER A 173 7.45 -2.06 -16.67
C SER A 173 8.97 -2.24 -16.58
N LYS A 174 9.53 -2.01 -15.40
CA LYS A 174 10.96 -2.21 -15.12
C LYS A 174 11.19 -3.28 -14.05
#